data_AF-A0A663N9X1-F1
#
_entry.id   AF-A0A663N9X1-F1
#
_cell.length_a   1.000
_cell.length_b   1.000
_cell.length_c   1.000
_cell.angle_alpha   90.00
_cell.angle_beta   90.00
_cell.angle_gamma   90.00
#
_symmetry.space_group_name_H-M   'P 1'
#
loop_
_entity.id
_entity.type
_entity.pdbx_description
1 polymer ?
#
loop_
_entity_poly.entity_id
_entity_poly.type
_entity_poly.pdbx_seq_one_letter_code
_entity_poly.pdbx_strand_id
1 'polypeptide(L)'
;SPMAMGSGAFTLALALALATYVIPEERKLSGLWRNELDSLMEISAVRDNGDFQGKYLTRVTLAGSCAHASPLRGAQQQPSEGGWPTFAFTVRWDKFSNATTAFTGQCFMDTGGKETLTTMWLLREAVGSLEEDWKATRVGRNVFTRKRIRKGKILPSLSPSCEDTSSPAP
;
A
#
# COMPACT_ATOMS: atom_id res chain seq x y z
N SER A 1 57.85 -31.80 26.20
CA SER A 1 56.42 -32.20 26.21
C SER A 1 55.62 -31.16 26.99
N PRO A 2 54.39 -30.82 26.54
CA PRO A 2 54.16 -29.54 25.87
C PRO A 2 53.52 -28.42 26.71
N MET A 3 53.56 -27.23 26.08
CA MET A 3 52.99 -25.93 26.43
C MET A 3 51.57 -25.95 27.01
N ALA A 4 51.38 -25.24 28.12
CA ALA A 4 50.09 -24.67 28.48
C ALA A 4 49.92 -23.35 27.71
N MET A 5 49.17 -23.39 26.60
CA MET A 5 48.82 -22.23 25.79
C MET A 5 47.30 -22.00 25.84
N GLY A 6 46.92 -20.89 26.48
CA GLY A 6 45.77 -20.04 26.12
C GLY A 6 44.38 -20.68 26.04
N SER A 7 43.67 -20.78 27.16
CA SER A 7 42.22 -21.04 27.20
C SER A 7 41.36 -19.76 27.31
N GLY A 8 41.95 -18.58 27.11
CA GLY A 8 41.26 -17.29 27.34
C GLY A 8 40.80 -16.54 26.09
N ALA A 9 41.23 -16.92 24.88
CA ALA A 9 41.00 -16.12 23.67
C ALA A 9 39.81 -16.57 22.82
N PHE A 10 39.29 -17.79 23.03
CA PHE A 10 38.25 -18.36 22.16
C PHE A 10 36.81 -18.08 22.60
N THR A 11 36.59 -17.65 23.84
CA THR A 11 35.24 -17.33 24.34
C THR A 11 34.84 -15.87 24.11
N LEU A 12 35.80 -14.96 23.91
CA LEU A 12 35.48 -13.54 23.68
C LEU A 12 35.15 -13.22 22.20
N ALA A 13 35.63 -14.03 21.25
CA ALA A 13 35.40 -13.80 19.83
C ALA A 13 33.99 -14.21 19.35
N LEU A 14 33.27 -15.05 20.11
CA LEU A 14 31.94 -15.52 19.71
C LEU A 14 30.80 -14.63 20.28
N ALA A 15 31.08 -13.82 21.31
CA ALA A 15 30.08 -12.94 21.92
C ALA A 15 29.87 -11.62 21.17
N LEU A 16 30.78 -11.22 20.27
CA LEU A 16 30.67 -9.98 19.48
C LEU A 16 29.98 -10.14 18.12
N ALA A 17 29.67 -11.36 17.70
CA ALA A 17 29.03 -11.64 16.39
C ALA A 17 27.50 -11.86 16.48
N LEU A 18 26.91 -11.65 17.66
CA LEU A 18 25.46 -11.59 17.86
C LEU A 18 24.98 -10.14 18.00
N ALA A 19 25.63 -9.20 17.30
CA ALA A 19 24.87 -8.10 16.74
C ALA A 19 23.94 -8.74 15.71
N THR A 20 22.77 -9.20 16.17
CA THR A 20 21.65 -9.41 15.27
C THR A 20 21.52 -8.08 14.54
N TYR A 21 21.99 -8.07 13.31
CA TYR A 21 21.67 -7.02 12.37
C TYR A 21 20.18 -7.20 12.19
N VAL A 22 19.40 -6.58 13.09
CA VAL A 22 18.01 -6.28 12.86
C VAL A 22 18.12 -5.37 11.65
N ILE A 23 18.08 -5.98 10.45
CA ILE A 23 17.80 -5.24 9.23
C ILE A 23 16.58 -4.43 9.63
N PRO A 24 16.67 -3.09 9.68
CA PRO A 24 15.53 -2.27 10.02
C PRO A 24 14.42 -2.79 9.15
N GLU A 25 13.37 -3.34 9.76
CA GLU A 25 12.31 -4.02 9.00
C GLU A 25 11.95 -3.04 7.89
N GLU A 26 12.27 -3.45 6.66
CA GLU A 26 12.40 -2.48 5.59
C GLU A 26 11.05 -1.80 5.49
N ARG A 27 11.02 -0.47 5.66
CA ARG A 27 9.79 0.32 5.82
C ARG A 27 9.01 0.32 4.52
N LYS A 28 8.46 -0.83 4.16
CA LYS A 28 7.87 -1.18 2.88
C LYS A 28 6.37 -1.15 3.03
N LEU A 29 5.73 -0.49 2.08
CA LEU A 29 4.27 -0.40 2.01
C LEU A 29 3.59 -1.70 1.59
N SER A 30 4.35 -2.75 1.23
CA SER A 30 3.81 -4.04 0.82
C SER A 30 2.86 -4.63 1.88
N GLY A 31 1.77 -5.23 1.40
CA GLY A 31 0.75 -5.85 2.24
C GLY A 31 -0.65 -5.28 2.00
N LEU A 32 -1.56 -5.65 2.90
CA LEU A 32 -2.97 -5.27 2.82
C LEU A 32 -3.29 -4.13 3.77
N TRP A 33 -4.00 -3.15 3.24
CA TRP A 33 -4.40 -1.92 3.90
C TRP A 33 -5.91 -1.74 3.80
N ARG A 34 -6.50 -1.14 4.83
CA ARG A 34 -7.92 -0.75 4.86
C ARG A 34 -8.02 0.70 5.28
N ASN A 35 -8.80 1.50 4.55
CA ASN A 35 -9.09 2.87 4.96
C ASN A 35 -10.33 2.97 5.87
N GLU A 36 -10.59 4.16 6.38
CA GLU A 36 -11.74 4.48 7.23
C GLU A 36 -13.11 4.33 6.53
N LEU A 37 -13.13 4.23 5.20
CA LEU A 37 -14.32 3.98 4.39
C LEU A 37 -14.49 2.50 4.01
N ASP A 38 -13.68 1.61 4.58
CA ASP A 38 -13.63 0.17 4.30
C ASP A 38 -13.16 -0.25 2.90
N SER A 39 -12.62 0.69 2.12
CA SER A 39 -11.88 0.36 0.90
C SER A 39 -10.59 -0.40 1.26
N LEU A 40 -10.21 -1.33 0.39
CA LEU A 40 -9.05 -2.19 0.56
C LEU A 40 -7.99 -1.90 -0.49
N MET A 41 -6.74 -1.97 -0.07
CA MET A 41 -5.59 -1.77 -0.94
C MET A 41 -4.55 -2.85 -0.66
N GLU A 42 -4.20 -3.63 -1.68
CA GLU A 42 -3.12 -4.61 -1.62
C GLU A 42 -1.94 -4.09 -2.44
N ILE A 43 -0.80 -3.88 -1.78
CA ILE A 43 0.46 -3.49 -2.41
C ILE A 43 1.34 -4.73 -2.48
N SER A 44 1.83 -5.06 -3.68
CA SER A 44 2.78 -6.14 -3.90
C SER A 44 4.15 -5.82 -3.30
N ALA A 45 5.12 -6.71 -3.47
CA ALA A 45 6.51 -6.41 -3.08
C ALA A 45 6.98 -5.09 -3.71
N VAL A 46 7.54 -4.22 -2.86
CA VAL A 46 8.18 -2.97 -3.29
C VAL A 46 9.58 -3.31 -3.79
N ARG A 47 9.91 -2.81 -4.98
CA ARG A 47 11.21 -2.99 -5.63
C ARG A 47 12.27 -2.10 -4.98
N ASP A 48 13.54 -2.40 -5.21
CA ASP A 48 14.68 -1.66 -4.63
C ASP A 48 14.72 -0.19 -5.09
N ASN A 49 14.17 0.11 -6.25
CA ASN A 49 14.00 1.48 -6.76
C ASN A 49 12.78 2.21 -6.17
N GLY A 50 12.04 1.60 -5.25
CA GLY A 50 10.84 2.15 -4.62
C GLY A 50 9.53 1.89 -5.37
N ASP A 51 9.58 1.38 -6.60
CA ASP A 51 8.37 1.12 -7.40
C ASP A 51 7.54 -0.02 -6.81
N PHE A 52 6.23 0.13 -6.90
CA PHE A 52 5.28 -0.93 -6.56
C PHE A 52 4.05 -0.93 -7.44
N GLN A 53 3.36 -2.07 -7.42
CA GLN A 53 2.06 -2.26 -8.04
C GLN A 53 1.13 -2.96 -7.07
N GLY A 54 -0.16 -2.96 -7.39
CA GLY A 54 -1.14 -3.56 -6.52
C GLY A 54 -2.55 -3.55 -7.08
N LYS A 55 -3.51 -3.75 -6.19
CA LYS A 55 -4.93 -3.64 -6.46
C LYS A 55 -5.63 -2.80 -5.40
N TYR A 56 -6.59 -2.00 -5.85
CA TYR A 56 -7.46 -1.21 -5.00
C TYR A 56 -8.90 -1.67 -5.19
N LEU A 57 -9.60 -1.95 -4.11
CA LEU A 57 -11.03 -2.26 -4.10
C LEU A 57 -11.72 -1.17 -3.29
N THR A 58 -12.45 -0.29 -3.98
CA THR A 58 -13.22 0.75 -3.31
C THR A 58 -14.48 0.17 -2.67
N ARG A 59 -14.90 0.69 -1.52
CA ARG A 59 -16.21 0.42 -0.94
C ARG A 59 -17.28 1.40 -1.41
N VAL A 60 -16.86 2.59 -1.85
CA VAL A 60 -17.73 3.69 -2.29
C VAL A 60 -17.52 3.95 -3.77
N THR A 61 -18.61 4.03 -4.54
CA THR A 61 -18.60 4.35 -5.97
C THR A 61 -19.50 5.53 -6.25
N LEU A 62 -19.15 6.34 -7.25
CA LEU A 62 -19.87 7.59 -7.55
C LEU A 62 -21.31 7.37 -8.04
N ALA A 63 -21.58 6.26 -8.72
CA ALA A 63 -22.86 5.98 -9.37
C ALA A 63 -23.59 4.76 -8.79
N GLY A 64 -23.16 4.27 -7.61
CA GLY A 64 -23.67 3.00 -7.07
C GLY A 64 -23.32 1.77 -7.94
N SER A 65 -22.46 1.94 -8.96
CA SER A 65 -21.95 0.86 -9.77
C SER A 65 -21.18 -0.13 -8.90
N CYS A 66 -21.22 -1.40 -9.27
CA CYS A 66 -20.56 -2.43 -8.48
C CYS A 66 -19.05 -2.16 -8.44
N ALA A 67 -18.48 -2.16 -7.24
CA ALA A 67 -17.06 -1.92 -7.07
C ALA A 67 -16.26 -3.13 -7.53
N HIS A 68 -15.32 -2.91 -8.45
CA HIS A 68 -14.36 -3.94 -8.86
C HIS A 68 -12.96 -3.60 -8.37
N ALA A 69 -12.14 -4.63 -8.20
CA ALA A 69 -10.71 -4.43 -7.95
C ALA A 69 -10.05 -3.80 -9.19
N SER A 70 -9.45 -2.63 -8.99
CA SER A 70 -8.76 -1.84 -10.01
C SER A 70 -7.25 -1.87 -9.79
N PRO A 71 -6.43 -1.86 -10.86
CA PRO A 71 -4.99 -1.83 -10.73
C PRO A 71 -4.50 -0.51 -10.12
N LEU A 72 -3.47 -0.60 -9.28
CA LEU A 72 -2.72 0.56 -8.82
C LEU A 72 -1.23 0.41 -9.13
N ARG A 73 -0.55 1.55 -9.32
CA ARG A 73 0.91 1.65 -9.50
C ARG A 73 1.42 2.88 -8.79
N GLY A 74 2.60 2.80 -8.20
CA GLY A 74 3.18 3.90 -7.46
C GLY A 74 4.64 3.70 -7.13
N ALA A 75 5.17 4.64 -6.37
CA ALA A 75 6.53 4.60 -5.84
C ALA A 75 6.55 5.10 -4.40
N GLN A 76 7.40 4.50 -3.58
CA GLN A 76 7.76 5.02 -2.27
C GLN A 76 9.17 5.62 -2.33
N GLN A 77 9.38 6.70 -1.59
CA GLN A 77 10.72 7.24 -1.39
C GLN A 77 11.53 6.29 -0.50
N GLN A 78 12.84 6.21 -0.73
CA GLN A 78 13.72 5.53 0.22
C GLN A 78 13.64 6.23 1.59
N PRO A 79 13.44 5.49 2.69
CA PRO A 79 13.45 6.07 4.02
C PRO A 79 14.76 6.83 4.25
N SER A 80 14.69 8.11 4.65
CA SER A 80 15.85 8.79 5.22
C SER A 80 16.18 8.19 6.59
N GLU A 81 17.37 8.47 7.13
CA GLU A 81 17.70 8.07 8.50
C GLU A 81 16.60 8.54 9.47
N GLY A 82 15.94 7.59 10.12
CA GLY A 82 14.86 7.84 11.06
C GLY A 82 13.48 8.15 10.45
N GLY A 83 13.36 8.54 9.17
CA GLY A 83 12.10 8.98 8.54
C GLY A 83 11.26 7.85 7.92
N TRP A 84 9.92 7.87 8.11
CA TRP A 84 9.01 6.96 7.41
C TRP A 84 8.76 7.45 5.97
N PRO A 85 8.66 6.55 4.98
CA PRO A 85 8.66 6.94 3.57
C PRO A 85 7.40 7.72 3.20
N THR A 86 7.59 8.77 2.41
CA THR A 86 6.54 9.36 1.58
C THR A 86 6.32 8.48 0.35
N PHE A 87 5.13 8.53 -0.22
CA PHE A 87 4.79 7.74 -1.41
C PHE A 87 3.70 8.41 -2.23
N ALA A 88 3.57 7.96 -3.47
CA ALA A 88 2.44 8.29 -4.32
C ALA A 88 2.04 7.07 -5.15
N PHE A 89 0.76 6.95 -5.47
CA PHE A 89 0.27 5.93 -6.39
C PHE A 89 -0.96 6.42 -7.14
N THR A 90 -1.23 5.81 -8.29
CA THR A 90 -2.44 6.03 -9.06
C THR A 90 -3.28 4.77 -9.08
N VAL A 91 -4.60 4.94 -9.10
CA VAL A 91 -5.60 3.89 -9.30
C VAL A 91 -6.34 4.21 -10.60
N ARG A 92 -6.39 3.23 -11.51
CA ARG A 92 -7.12 3.36 -12.76
C ARG A 92 -8.43 2.57 -12.68
N TRP A 93 -9.57 3.25 -12.73
CA TRP A 93 -10.90 2.65 -12.47
C TRP A 93 -11.49 1.87 -13.66
N ASP A 94 -10.67 1.06 -14.33
CA ASP A 94 -10.92 0.52 -15.68
C ASP A 94 -12.17 -0.35 -15.90
N LYS A 95 -12.82 -0.86 -14.84
CA LYS A 95 -13.97 -1.77 -14.97
C LYS A 95 -15.34 -1.12 -14.75
N PHE A 96 -15.39 0.05 -14.09
CA PHE A 96 -16.67 0.64 -13.68
C PHE A 96 -16.73 2.16 -13.74
N SER A 97 -15.65 2.84 -14.15
CA SER A 97 -15.63 4.30 -14.33
C SER A 97 -14.50 4.72 -15.28
N ASN A 98 -14.73 5.73 -16.12
CA ASN A 98 -13.65 6.34 -16.89
C ASN A 98 -12.96 7.44 -16.09
N ALA A 99 -12.38 7.07 -14.94
CA ALA A 99 -11.73 7.98 -14.02
C ALA A 99 -10.38 7.45 -13.54
N THR A 100 -9.55 8.34 -13.00
CA THR A 100 -8.28 8.01 -12.35
C THR A 100 -8.18 8.71 -11.02
N THR A 101 -7.68 8.04 -9.98
CA THR A 101 -7.36 8.68 -8.70
C THR A 101 -5.87 8.64 -8.45
N ALA A 102 -5.28 9.79 -8.14
CA ALA A 102 -3.91 9.87 -7.63
C ALA A 102 -3.94 10.07 -6.11
N PHE A 103 -3.10 9.32 -5.39
CA PHE A 103 -2.88 9.43 -3.97
C PHE A 103 -1.45 9.87 -3.71
N THR A 104 -1.26 10.71 -2.70
CA THR A 104 0.05 11.02 -2.13
C THR A 104 -0.06 11.00 -0.61
N GLY A 105 1.00 10.56 0.07
CA GLY A 105 0.97 10.47 1.51
C GLY A 105 2.27 10.03 2.12
N GLN A 106 2.20 9.72 3.42
CA GLN A 106 3.31 9.27 4.23
C GLN A 106 2.87 8.14 5.14
N CYS A 107 3.76 7.17 5.32
CA CYS A 107 3.59 6.12 6.33
C CYS A 107 4.01 6.69 7.71
N PHE A 108 3.33 6.27 8.76
CA PHE A 108 3.69 6.59 10.14
C PHE A 108 3.56 5.31 10.96
N MET A 109 4.40 5.17 11.98
CA MET A 109 4.26 4.12 12.99
C MET A 109 4.20 4.77 14.36
N ASP A 110 3.22 4.36 15.17
CA ASP A 110 3.12 4.83 16.55
C ASP A 110 4.07 4.07 17.49
N THR A 111 4.12 4.50 18.75
CA THR A 111 4.96 3.87 19.79
C THR A 111 4.55 2.42 20.10
N GLY A 112 3.35 2.00 19.69
CA GLY A 112 2.85 0.63 19.81
C GLY A 112 3.15 -0.25 18.60
N GLY A 113 3.90 0.25 17.61
CA GLY A 113 4.23 -0.47 16.38
C GLY A 113 3.08 -0.54 15.38
N LYS A 114 2.02 0.26 15.53
CA LYS A 114 0.91 0.29 14.58
C LYS A 114 1.22 1.27 13.45
N GLU A 115 1.25 0.74 12.24
CA GLU A 115 1.43 1.54 11.05
C GLU A 115 0.13 2.14 10.51
N THR A 116 0.23 3.37 10.02
CA THR A 116 -0.85 4.16 9.42
C THR A 116 -0.32 4.87 8.18
N LEU A 117 -1.08 4.83 7.08
CA LEU A 117 -0.81 5.67 5.91
C LEU A 117 -1.78 6.84 5.90
N THR A 118 -1.28 8.07 5.99
CA THR A 118 -2.12 9.25 5.82
C THR A 118 -1.95 9.79 4.41
N THR A 119 -3.06 9.92 3.68
CA THR A 119 -3.02 10.33 2.27
C THR A 119 -3.98 11.45 1.97
N MET A 120 -3.65 12.25 0.96
CA MET A 120 -4.60 13.02 0.19
C MET A 120 -4.76 12.39 -1.19
N TRP A 121 -5.89 12.63 -1.82
CA TRP A 121 -6.15 12.14 -3.17
C TRP A 121 -6.85 13.16 -4.05
N LEU A 122 -6.60 13.04 -5.35
CA LEU A 122 -7.31 13.73 -6.43
C LEU A 122 -7.98 12.68 -7.31
N LEU A 123 -9.30 12.71 -7.40
CA LEU A 123 -10.09 11.91 -8.33
C LEU A 123 -10.38 12.77 -9.55
N ARG A 124 -9.90 12.32 -10.71
CA ARG A 124 -10.13 12.95 -12.00
C ARG A 124 -11.12 12.13 -12.82
N GLU A 125 -12.28 12.71 -13.10
CA GLU A 125 -13.28 12.16 -14.01
C GLU A 125 -12.98 12.62 -15.45
N ALA A 126 -13.30 11.78 -16.44
CA ALA A 126 -13.36 12.21 -17.83
C ALA A 126 -14.59 13.11 -18.05
N VAL A 127 -14.42 14.18 -18.81
CA VAL A 127 -15.49 15.11 -19.20
C VAL A 127 -15.53 15.28 -20.71
N GLY A 128 -16.67 15.68 -21.25
CA GLY A 128 -16.91 15.71 -22.69
C GLY A 128 -16.21 16.86 -23.42
N SER A 129 -15.85 17.93 -22.71
CA SER A 129 -15.21 19.11 -23.28
C SER A 129 -14.36 19.87 -22.26
N LEU A 130 -13.58 20.84 -22.73
CA LEU A 130 -12.72 21.67 -21.87
C LEU A 130 -13.55 22.60 -20.96
N GLU A 131 -14.72 23.04 -21.42
CA GLU A 131 -15.64 23.88 -20.64
C GLU A 131 -16.21 23.16 -19.43
N GLU A 132 -16.15 21.82 -19.40
CA GLU A 132 -16.56 20.99 -18.27
C GLU A 132 -15.41 20.66 -17.31
N ASP A 133 -14.16 21.05 -17.62
CA ASP A 133 -12.97 20.70 -16.83
C ASP A 133 -13.06 21.17 -15.37
N TRP A 134 -13.69 22.32 -15.13
CA TRP A 134 -13.79 22.94 -13.82
C TRP A 134 -14.47 22.06 -12.75
N LYS A 135 -15.34 21.13 -13.17
CA LYS A 135 -16.05 20.19 -12.27
C LYS A 135 -15.42 18.79 -12.22
N ALA A 136 -14.38 18.53 -13.01
CA ALA A 136 -13.87 17.19 -13.27
C ALA A 136 -12.95 16.63 -12.18
N THR A 137 -12.49 17.46 -11.23
CA THR A 137 -11.52 17.06 -10.21
C THR A 137 -12.10 17.19 -8.81
N ARG A 138 -12.10 16.09 -8.07
CA ARG A 138 -12.47 16.05 -6.64
C ARG A 138 -11.23 15.80 -5.80
N VAL A 139 -11.22 16.32 -4.58
CA VAL A 139 -10.14 16.15 -3.61
C VAL A 139 -10.66 15.53 -2.32
N GLY A 140 -9.83 14.73 -1.67
CA GLY A 140 -10.16 14.21 -0.35
C GLY A 140 -8.94 13.67 0.40
N ARG A 141 -9.23 13.02 1.51
CA ARG A 141 -8.24 12.41 2.41
C ARG A 141 -8.65 10.97 2.67
N ASN A 142 -7.67 10.08 2.86
CA ASN A 142 -7.90 8.79 3.48
C ASN A 142 -6.81 8.45 4.49
N VAL A 143 -7.15 7.63 5.47
CA VAL A 143 -6.24 7.09 6.48
C VAL A 143 -6.32 5.58 6.45
N PHE A 144 -5.24 4.93 6.03
CA PHE A 144 -5.17 3.48 5.95
C PHE A 144 -4.47 2.89 7.16
N THR A 145 -4.93 1.71 7.59
CA THR A 145 -4.27 0.89 8.61
C THR A 145 -4.00 -0.51 8.09
N ARG A 146 -2.95 -1.16 8.60
CA ARG A 146 -2.64 -2.55 8.21
C ARG A 146 -3.80 -3.48 8.52
N LYS A 147 -4.23 -4.27 7.54
CA LYS A 147 -5.23 -5.33 7.71
C LYS A 147 -4.54 -6.67 7.84
N ARG A 148 -4.64 -7.29 9.03
CA ARG A 148 -4.16 -8.65 9.24
C ARG A 148 -5.03 -9.63 8.45
N ILE A 149 -4.40 -10.41 7.58
CA ILE A 149 -5.06 -11.51 6.87
C ILE A 149 -4.89 -12.78 7.71
N ARG A 150 -5.98 -13.48 8.01
CA ARG A 150 -5.88 -14.90 8.43
C ARG A 150 -5.51 -15.70 7.20
N LYS A 151 -4.45 -16.54 7.26
CA LYS A 151 -3.95 -17.38 6.14
C LYS A 151 -5.13 -17.88 5.28
N GLY A 152 -5.12 -17.55 3.98
CA GLY A 152 -6.08 -18.05 2.98
C GLY A 152 -7.09 -17.03 2.41
N LYS A 153 -7.19 -15.79 2.90
CA LYS A 153 -8.09 -14.76 2.32
C LYS A 153 -7.31 -13.69 1.54
N ILE A 154 -7.25 -13.83 0.22
CA ILE A 154 -6.65 -12.84 -0.70
C ILE A 154 -7.72 -11.80 -1.07
N LEU A 155 -7.34 -10.59 -1.46
CA LEU A 155 -8.23 -9.50 -1.90
C LEU A 155 -9.41 -9.94 -2.81
N PRO A 156 -9.26 -10.90 -3.77
CA PRO A 156 -10.37 -11.41 -4.58
C PRO A 156 -11.51 -12.05 -3.78
N SER A 157 -11.23 -12.62 -2.60
CA SER A 157 -12.24 -13.24 -1.72
C SER A 157 -13.09 -12.23 -0.93
N LEU A 158 -12.76 -10.94 -1.04
CA LEU A 158 -13.42 -9.83 -0.34
C LEU A 158 -14.20 -8.92 -1.30
N SER A 159 -14.11 -9.18 -2.60
CA SER A 159 -14.93 -8.50 -3.60
C SER A 159 -16.39 -8.91 -3.40
N PRO A 160 -17.35 -7.96 -3.39
CA PRO A 160 -18.76 -8.33 -3.47
C PRO A 160 -19.00 -9.13 -4.77
N SER A 161 -19.89 -10.13 -4.72
CA SER A 161 -20.36 -10.79 -5.94
C SER A 161 -21.24 -9.80 -6.70
N CYS A 162 -20.65 -9.09 -7.64
CA CYS A 162 -21.43 -8.40 -8.66
C CYS A 162 -22.02 -9.49 -9.56
N GLU A 163 -23.35 -9.65 -9.59
CA GLU A 163 -23.95 -10.35 -10.73
C GLU A 163 -23.68 -9.49 -11.96
N ASP A 164 -23.08 -10.08 -13.00
CA ASP A 164 -22.94 -9.43 -14.30
C ASP A 164 -24.34 -9.22 -14.87
N THR A 165 -24.98 -8.10 -14.51
CA THR A 165 -26.25 -7.71 -15.13
C THR A 165 -25.88 -7.22 -16.52
N SER A 166 -25.87 -8.12 -17.49
CA SER A 166 -25.80 -7.78 -18.90
C SER A 166 -26.95 -6.84 -19.22
N SER A 167 -26.67 -5.55 -19.36
CA SER A 167 -27.63 -4.62 -19.95
C SER A 167 -27.98 -5.14 -21.35
N PRO A 168 -29.28 -5.17 -21.73
CA PRO A 168 -29.65 -5.43 -23.11
C PRO A 168 -29.05 -4.33 -23.98
N ALA A 169 -28.42 -4.72 -25.08
CA ALA A 169 -27.94 -3.78 -26.09
C ALA A 169 -29.12 -2.98 -26.68
N PRO A 170 -28.90 -1.73 -27.14
CA PRO A 170 -29.92 -0.89 -27.77
C PRO A 170 -30.43 -1.48 -29.09
#